data_AF-A0A7L9GG50-F1
#
_entry.id   AF-A0A7L9GG50-F1
#
_cell.length_a   1.000
_cell.length_b   1.000
_cell.length_c   1.000
_cell.angle_alpha   90.00
_cell.angle_beta   90.00
_cell.angle_gamma   90.00
#
_symmetry.space_group_name_H-M   'P 1'
#
loop_
_entity.id
_entity.type
_entity.pdbx_description
1 polymer ?
#
loop_
_entity_poly.entity_id
_entity_poly.type
_entity_poly.pdbx_seq_one_letter_code
_entity_poly.pdbx_strand_id
1 'polypeptide(L)'
;MAILRVNQLSDEAIENLENQIPEMAAAATRLAYFRAVAAGHTVVTVDNNHIIATHADGHVEVLAETKPSLKVKTGQRFTVRKLSGRT
;
A
#
# COMPACT_ATOMS: atom_id res chain seq x y z
N MET A 1 -11.31 -30.89 18.80
CA MET A 1 -11.26 -29.41 18.90
C MET A 1 -9.85 -29.04 19.34
N ALA A 2 -8.99 -28.64 18.41
CA ALA A 2 -7.61 -28.28 18.72
C ALA A 2 -7.59 -26.93 19.44
N ILE A 3 -7.09 -26.92 20.68
CA ILE A 3 -6.91 -25.70 21.46
C ILE A 3 -5.71 -24.97 20.83
N LEU A 4 -5.99 -23.92 20.05
CA LEU A 4 -4.97 -22.97 19.64
C LEU A 4 -4.43 -22.31 20.92
N ARG A 5 -3.23 -22.70 21.34
CA ARG A 5 -2.51 -21.95 22.38
C ARG A 5 -2.25 -20.57 21.81
N VAL A 6 -3.01 -19.58 22.26
CA VAL A 6 -2.71 -18.17 22.02
C VAL A 6 -1.41 -17.92 22.78
N ASN A 7 -0.28 -17.89 22.08
CA ASN A 7 0.97 -17.44 22.65
C ASN A 7 0.81 -15.94 22.90
N GLN A 8 0.27 -15.58 24.07
CA GLN A 8 -0.01 -14.19 24.42
C GLN A 8 1.32 -13.46 24.54
N LEU A 9 1.56 -12.55 23.61
CA LEU A 9 2.67 -11.61 23.67
C LEU A 9 2.36 -10.55 24.74
N SER A 10 3.38 -10.02 25.40
CA SER A 10 3.23 -8.81 26.21
C SER A 10 2.92 -7.62 25.32
N ASP A 11 2.28 -6.58 25.87
CA ASP A 11 2.00 -5.33 25.14
C ASP A 11 3.28 -4.71 24.56
N GLU A 12 4.39 -4.76 25.30
CA GLU A 12 5.72 -4.32 24.83
C GLU A 12 6.21 -5.15 23.64
N ALA A 13 6.00 -6.47 23.64
CA ALA A 13 6.36 -7.32 22.52
C ALA A 13 5.49 -7.05 21.29
N ILE A 14 4.20 -6.72 21.48
CA ILE A 14 3.29 -6.32 20.41
C ILE A 14 3.75 -4.99 19.80
N GLU A 15 3.99 -3.97 20.63
CA GLU A 15 4.44 -2.64 20.18
C GLU A 15 5.75 -2.74 19.38
N ASN A 16 6.71 -3.54 19.85
CA ASN A 16 7.97 -3.77 19.15
C ASN A 16 7.79 -4.41 17.77
N LEU A 17 6.82 -5.31 17.59
CA LEU A 17 6.51 -5.92 16.29
C LEU A 17 5.75 -4.94 15.39
N GLU A 18 4.81 -4.17 15.95
CA GLU A 18 4.07 -3.16 15.20
C GLU A 18 4.98 -2.07 14.65
N ASN A 19 5.99 -1.66 15.42
CA ASN A 19 7.00 -0.68 15.00
C ASN A 19 7.81 -1.15 13.78
N GLN A 20 7.89 -2.46 13.51
CA GLN A 20 8.60 -3.01 12.34
C GLN A 20 7.72 -3.06 11.09
N ILE A 21 6.37 -3.04 11.23
CA ILE A 21 5.43 -3.17 10.12
C ILE A 21 5.68 -2.12 9.02
N PRO A 22 5.87 -0.82 9.32
CA PRO A 22 6.04 0.19 8.28
C PRO A 22 7.26 -0.06 7.39
N GLU A 23 8.40 -0.43 7.99
CA GLU A 23 9.63 -0.70 7.25
C GLU A 23 9.49 -1.97 6.39
N MET A 24 8.95 -3.04 6.97
CA MET A 24 8.71 -4.30 6.26
C MET A 24 7.73 -4.11 5.09
N ALA A 25 6.64 -3.37 5.29
CA ALA A 25 5.68 -3.06 4.26
C ALA A 25 6.30 -2.24 3.12
N ALA A 26 7.14 -1.24 3.45
CA ALA A 26 7.85 -0.46 2.45
C ALA A 26 8.83 -1.32 1.64
N ALA A 27 9.59 -2.21 2.31
CA ALA A 27 10.51 -3.13 1.66
C ALA A 27 9.77 -4.12 0.74
N ALA A 28 8.68 -4.72 1.22
CA ALA A 28 7.84 -5.64 0.46
C ALA A 28 7.25 -4.98 -0.80
N THR A 29 6.76 -3.74 -0.67
CA THR A 29 6.20 -2.97 -1.78
C THR A 29 7.25 -2.67 -2.85
N ARG A 30 8.46 -2.24 -2.45
CA ARG A 30 9.58 -2.02 -3.39
C ARG A 30 9.98 -3.30 -4.11
N LEU A 31 10.06 -4.41 -3.37
CA LEU A 31 10.41 -5.70 -3.96
C LEU A 31 9.35 -6.17 -4.96
N ALA A 32 8.06 -5.99 -4.65
CA ALA A 32 6.96 -6.30 -5.56
C ALA A 32 7.04 -5.47 -6.84
N TYR A 33 7.34 -4.16 -6.74
CA TYR A 33 7.58 -3.29 -7.90
C TYR A 33 8.67 -3.87 -8.81
N PHE A 34 9.86 -4.14 -8.27
CA PHE A 34 10.97 -4.64 -9.09
C PHE A 34 10.67 -6.01 -9.71
N ARG A 35 10.03 -6.91 -8.96
CA ARG A 35 9.61 -8.22 -9.47
C ARG A 35 8.60 -8.10 -10.61
N ALA A 36 7.62 -7.22 -10.50
CA ALA A 36 6.60 -7.02 -11.52
C ALA A 36 7.19 -6.42 -12.79
N VAL A 37 8.03 -5.39 -12.68
CA VAL A 37 8.73 -4.79 -13.84
C VAL A 37 9.65 -5.82 -14.52
N ALA A 38 10.44 -6.58 -13.75
CA ALA A 38 11.33 -7.60 -14.29
C ALA A 38 10.58 -8.76 -14.97
N ALA A 39 9.35 -9.04 -14.55
CA ALA A 39 8.47 -10.01 -15.19
C ALA A 39 7.77 -9.47 -16.46
N GLY A 40 8.02 -8.21 -16.83
CA GLY A 40 7.41 -7.56 -17.98
C GLY A 40 5.98 -7.11 -17.74
N HIS A 41 5.59 -6.87 -16.49
CA HIS A 41 4.28 -6.28 -16.17
C HIS A 41 4.36 -4.76 -16.09
N THR A 42 3.31 -4.08 -16.54
CA THR A 42 3.13 -2.66 -16.29
C THR A 42 2.75 -2.44 -14.83
N VAL A 43 3.46 -1.55 -14.14
CA VAL A 43 3.22 -1.21 -12.73
C VAL A 43 2.73 0.23 -12.64
N VAL A 44 1.65 0.45 -11.89
CA VAL A 44 1.11 1.78 -11.63
C VAL A 44 1.55 2.24 -10.24
N THR A 45 2.17 3.42 -10.17
CA THR A 45 2.63 4.04 -8.93
C THR A 45 2.19 5.49 -8.85
N VAL A 46 2.32 6.08 -7.66
CA VAL A 46 2.15 7.52 -7.45
C VAL A 46 3.53 8.12 -7.26
N ASP A 47 3.88 9.11 -8.07
CA ASP A 47 5.12 9.89 -7.96
C ASP A 47 4.85 11.37 -8.21
N ASN A 48 5.45 12.26 -7.40
CA ASN A 48 5.38 13.71 -7.57
C ASN A 48 3.99 14.26 -7.95
N ASN A 49 2.96 13.91 -7.17
CA ASN A 49 1.55 14.28 -7.41
C ASN A 49 0.93 13.76 -8.71
N HIS A 50 1.53 12.76 -9.36
CA HIS A 50 1.00 12.11 -10.56
C HIS A 50 0.83 10.61 -10.33
N ILE A 51 -0.17 10.03 -10.98
CA ILE A 51 -0.32 8.59 -11.17
C ILE A 51 0.44 8.25 -12.44
N ILE A 52 1.45 7.40 -12.33
CA ILE A 52 2.31 7.01 -13.46
C ILE A 52 2.20 5.51 -13.71
N ALA A 53 2.32 5.11 -14.98
CA ALA A 53 2.51 3.73 -15.40
C ALA A 53 3.96 3.53 -15.85
N THR A 54 4.66 2.59 -15.22
CA THR A 54 5.95 2.09 -15.70
C THR A 54 5.69 0.81 -16.49
N HIS A 55 5.94 0.86 -17.79
CA HIS A 55 5.81 -0.28 -18.69
C HIS A 55 7.01 -1.23 -18.58
N ALA A 56 6.85 -2.44 -19.12
CA ALA A 56 7.85 -3.51 -19.09
C ALA A 56 9.21 -3.13 -19.70
N ASP A 57 9.19 -2.23 -20.68
CA ASP A 57 10.36 -1.70 -21.39
C ASP A 57 11.02 -0.53 -20.64
N GLY A 58 10.49 -0.15 -19.48
CA GLY A 58 10.95 0.98 -18.69
C GLY A 58 10.39 2.33 -19.14
N HIS A 59 9.53 2.37 -20.17
CA HIS A 59 8.82 3.59 -20.54
C HIS A 59 7.88 4.03 -19.40
N VAL A 60 7.91 5.31 -19.06
CA VAL A 60 7.05 5.90 -18.02
C VAL A 60 6.03 6.81 -18.67
N GLU A 61 4.76 6.58 -18.37
CA GLU A 61 3.63 7.35 -18.87
C GLU A 61 2.87 7.98 -17.70
N VAL A 62 2.55 9.27 -17.80
CA VAL A 62 1.70 9.96 -16.83
C VAL A 62 0.23 9.69 -17.16
N LEU A 63 -0.48 9.01 -16.25
CA LEU A 63 -1.88 8.65 -16.44
C LEU A 63 -2.85 9.74 -15.97
N ALA A 64 -2.53 10.40 -14.84
CA ALA A 64 -3.37 11.43 -14.25
C ALA A 64 -2.61 12.22 -13.17
N GLU A 65 -3.12 13.40 -12.83
CA GLU A 65 -2.76 14.07 -11.57
C GLU A 65 -3.46 13.40 -10.37
N THR A 66 -2.75 13.34 -9.25
CA THR A 66 -3.30 12.84 -7.99
C THR A 66 -4.24 13.85 -7.36
N LYS A 67 -5.28 13.34 -6.72
CA LYS A 67 -6.11 14.15 -5.83
C LYS A 67 -5.35 14.45 -4.54
N PRO A 68 -5.57 15.61 -3.91
CA PRO A 68 -4.94 15.94 -2.63
C PRO A 68 -5.24 14.86 -1.59
N SER A 69 -4.24 14.55 -0.76
CA SER A 69 -4.41 13.61 0.35
C SER A 69 -5.47 14.13 1.32
N LEU A 70 -6.40 13.25 1.70
CA LEU A 70 -7.40 13.57 2.71
C LEU A 70 -6.79 13.34 4.08
N LYS A 71 -6.39 14.42 4.77
CA LYS A 71 -5.96 14.34 6.17
C LYS A 71 -7.13 13.87 7.03
N VAL A 72 -6.95 12.73 7.67
CA VAL A 72 -7.92 12.20 8.65
C VAL A 72 -7.51 12.62 10.05
N LYS A 73 -8.47 13.11 10.84
CA LYS A 73 -8.31 13.34 12.28
C LYS A 73 -8.96 12.19 13.05
N THR A 74 -8.36 11.82 14.19
CA THR A 74 -8.94 10.79 15.07
C THR A 74 -10.36 11.20 15.49
N GLY A 75 -11.32 10.28 15.37
CA GLY A 75 -12.74 10.52 15.67
C GLY A 75 -13.52 11.25 14.57
N GLN A 76 -12.87 11.68 13.48
CA GLN A 76 -13.57 12.30 12.35
C GLN A 76 -14.33 11.26 11.53
N ARG A 77 -15.64 11.46 11.37
CA ARG A 77 -16.49 10.62 10.51
C ARG A 77 -16.42 11.13 9.08
N PHE A 78 -16.10 10.25 8.14
CA PHE A 78 -16.12 10.54 6.71
C PHE A 78 -17.26 9.79 6.02
N THR A 79 -18.03 10.51 5.21
CA THR A 79 -19.01 9.89 4.31
C THR A 79 -18.32 9.55 3.01
N VAL A 80 -18.02 8.28 2.80
CA VAL A 80 -17.49 7.78 1.53
C VAL A 80 -18.65 7.47 0.59
N ARG A 81 -18.62 8.01 -0.64
CA ARG A 81 -19.53 7.56 -1.69
C ARG A 81 -18.98 6.28 -2.28
N LYS A 82 -19.80 5.22 -2.31
CA LYS A 82 -19.46 4.02 -3.09
C LYS A 82 -19.41 4.43 -4.56
N LEU A 83 -18.22 4.37 -5.16
CA LEU A 83 -18.09 4.50 -6.61
C LEU A 83 -18.66 3.20 -7.20
N SER A 84 -19.80 3.31 -7.88
CA SER A 84 -20.31 2.24 -8.74
C SER A 84 -19.27 1.96 -9.83
N GLY A 85 -18.98 0.68 -10.04
CA GLY A 85 -17.80 0.20 -10.76
C GLY A 85 -17.55 0.83 -12.11
N ARG A 86 -16.26 0.91 -12.45
CA ARG A 86 -15.74 1.06 -13.80
C ARG A 86 -15.87 -0.32 -14.44
N THR A 87 -16.77 -0.45 -15.41
CA THR A 87 -16.90 -1.64 -16.28
C THR A 87 -15.62 -1.86 -17.07
#